data_AF-A0A1W6ARZ9-F1
#
_entry.id   AF-A0A1W6ARZ9-F1
#
_cell.length_a   1.000
_cell.length_b   1.000
_cell.length_c   1.000
_cell.angle_alpha   90.00
_cell.angle_beta   90.00
_cell.angle_gamma   90.00
#
_symmetry.space_group_name_H-M   'P 1'
#
loop_
_entity.id
_entity.type
_entity.pdbx_description
1 polymer ?
#
loop_
_entity_poly.entity_id
_entity_poly.type
_entity_poly.pdbx_seq_one_letter_code
_entity_poly.pdbx_strand_id
1 'polypeptide(L)'
;MSKRYAVVPHPKLKREYKGRLVRTTRVLKNGWGVIPLGAVATVTHQSPKGSELTFEPCDCCGLKAIISHVSMDSIEFIEPITEEEDGREQAQH
;
A
#
# COMPACT_ATOMS: atom_id res chain seq x y z
N MET A 1 11.25 9.71 11.27
CA MET A 1 11.38 8.24 11.30
C MET A 1 10.59 7.67 10.13
N SER A 2 11.21 6.86 9.29
CA SER A 2 10.50 6.18 8.19
C SER A 2 9.60 5.10 8.77
N LYS A 3 8.30 5.13 8.46
CA LYS A 3 7.37 4.05 8.84
C LYS A 3 7.87 2.74 8.23
N ARG A 4 8.08 1.72 9.07
CA ARG A 4 8.43 0.37 8.63
C ARG A 4 7.16 -0.46 8.45
N TYR A 5 7.21 -1.37 7.49
CA TYR A 5 6.09 -2.20 7.11
C TYR A 5 6.56 -3.63 6.86
N ALA A 6 5.83 -4.61 7.39
CA ALA A 6 6.01 -6.02 7.07
C ALA A 6 5.07 -6.39 5.91
N VAL A 7 5.54 -7.22 4.98
CA VAL A 7 4.68 -7.80 3.95
C VAL A 7 3.87 -8.92 4.58
N VAL A 8 2.56 -8.90 4.37
CA VAL A 8 1.63 -9.89 4.92
C VAL A 8 0.96 -10.69 3.81
N PRO A 9 0.50 -11.91 4.10
CA PRO A 9 -0.21 -12.73 3.12
C PRO A 9 -1.41 -12.02 2.54
N HIS A 10 -1.71 -12.37 1.30
CA HIS A 10 -2.90 -11.92 0.60
C HIS A 10 -4.16 -12.31 1.38
N PRO A 11 -5.10 -11.38 1.68
CA PRO A 11 -6.41 -11.76 2.21
C PRO A 11 -7.10 -12.74 1.27
N LYS A 12 -7.75 -13.77 1.81
CA LYS A 12 -8.35 -14.84 0.99
C LYS A 12 -9.55 -14.34 0.21
N LEU A 13 -10.31 -13.40 0.75
CA LEU A 13 -11.55 -12.92 0.14
C LEU A 13 -11.40 -11.47 -0.32
N LYS A 14 -11.82 -11.19 -1.56
CA LYS A 14 -11.78 -9.84 -2.16
C LYS A 14 -12.48 -8.76 -1.32
N ARG A 15 -13.54 -9.13 -0.59
CA ARG A 15 -14.26 -8.21 0.31
C ARG A 15 -13.41 -7.70 1.48
N GLU A 16 -12.36 -8.44 1.84
CA GLU A 16 -11.45 -8.13 2.95
C GLU A 16 -10.36 -7.14 2.54
N TYR A 17 -10.27 -6.76 1.27
CA TYR A 17 -9.20 -5.87 0.80
C TYR A 17 -9.46 -4.44 1.23
N LYS A 18 -10.74 -4.02 1.27
CA LYS A 18 -11.11 -2.65 1.60
C LYS A 18 -10.60 -2.29 3.01
N GLY A 19 -9.88 -1.18 3.11
CA GLY A 19 -9.28 -0.69 4.35
C GLY A 19 -7.88 -1.24 4.63
N ARG A 20 -7.37 -2.19 3.83
CA ARG A 20 -6.02 -2.72 4.00
C ARG A 20 -4.98 -1.79 3.39
N LEU A 21 -3.81 -1.76 4.00
CA LEU A 21 -2.64 -1.08 3.45
C LEU A 21 -1.95 -1.97 2.41
N VAL A 22 -1.47 -1.32 1.38
CA VAL A 22 -0.67 -1.95 0.32
C VAL A 22 0.51 -1.08 -0.04
N ARG A 23 1.55 -1.72 -0.58
CA ARG A 23 2.71 -1.06 -1.20
C ARG A 23 2.74 -1.37 -2.69
N THR A 24 3.04 -0.39 -3.53
CA THR A 24 3.23 -0.63 -4.97
C THR A 24 4.51 -1.42 -5.22
N THR A 25 4.42 -2.48 -6.01
CA THR A 25 5.56 -3.35 -6.41
C THR A 25 6.14 -2.96 -7.77
N ARG A 26 5.53 -1.97 -8.44
CA ARG A 26 5.99 -1.32 -9.66
C ARG A 26 5.47 0.11 -9.76
N VAL A 27 6.04 0.88 -10.67
CA VAL A 27 5.52 2.20 -11.04
C VAL A 27 4.12 2.04 -11.67
N LEU A 28 3.14 2.80 -11.19
CA LEU A 28 1.81 2.89 -11.80
C LEU A 28 1.74 4.17 -12.62
N LYS A 29 1.32 4.09 -13.88
CA LYS A 29 1.25 5.26 -14.77
C LYS A 29 -0.03 5.22 -15.59
N ASN A 30 -0.66 6.39 -15.73
CA ASN A 30 -1.77 6.61 -16.66
C ASN A 30 -1.65 8.03 -17.28
N GLY A 31 -2.70 8.49 -17.98
CA GLY A 31 -2.72 9.81 -18.61
C GLY A 31 -2.75 11.01 -17.65
N TRP A 32 -2.94 10.78 -16.35
CA TRP A 32 -3.06 11.83 -15.32
C TRP A 32 -1.85 11.94 -14.41
N GLY A 33 -1.11 10.85 -14.21
CA GLY A 33 0.02 10.87 -13.29
C GLY A 33 0.83 9.58 -13.25
N VAL A 34 1.87 9.64 -12.41
CA VAL A 34 2.79 8.54 -12.13
C VAL A 34 2.84 8.36 -10.61
N ILE A 35 2.56 7.14 -10.16
CA ILE A 35 2.75 6.71 -8.77
C ILE A 35 4.05 5.91 -8.71
N PRO A 36 5.01 6.28 -7.84
CA PRO A 36 6.29 5.60 -7.76
C PRO A 36 6.17 4.17 -7.20
N LEU A 37 7.20 3.37 -7.45
CA LEU A 37 7.44 2.09 -6.76
C LEU A 37 7.59 2.34 -5.25
N GLY A 38 7.06 1.44 -4.42
CA GLY A 38 7.17 1.53 -2.97
C GLY A 38 6.19 2.50 -2.31
N ALA A 39 5.29 3.12 -3.09
CA ALA A 39 4.28 4.01 -2.56
C ALA A 39 3.25 3.23 -1.73
N VAL A 40 2.90 3.75 -0.56
CA VAL A 40 1.93 3.13 0.35
C VAL A 40 0.56 3.76 0.13
N ALA A 41 -0.46 2.91 0.04
CA ALA A 41 -1.85 3.33 -0.14
C ALA A 41 -2.81 2.48 0.68
N THR A 42 -4.02 3.00 0.86
CA THR A 42 -5.16 2.24 1.36
C THR A 42 -6.01 1.77 0.18
N VAL A 43 -6.43 0.51 0.20
CA VAL A 43 -7.45 0.01 -0.74
C VAL A 43 -8.82 0.56 -0.33
N THR A 44 -9.40 1.46 -1.12
CA THR A 44 -10.71 2.08 -0.82
C THR A 44 -11.87 1.34 -1.45
N HIS A 45 -11.62 0.68 -2.59
CA HIS A 45 -12.63 -0.10 -3.30
C HIS A 45 -11.98 -1.31 -4.00
N GLN A 46 -12.73 -2.42 -4.06
CA GLN A 46 -12.32 -3.62 -4.79
C GLN A 46 -13.40 -3.95 -5.82
N SER A 47 -12.99 -4.05 -7.09
CA SER A 47 -13.87 -4.43 -8.20
C SER A 47 -13.32 -5.65 -8.95
N PRO A 48 -14.09 -6.25 -9.89
CA PRO A 48 -13.55 -7.27 -10.79
C PRO A 48 -12.39 -6.78 -11.67
N LYS A 49 -12.30 -5.46 -11.94
CA LYS A 49 -11.26 -4.84 -12.78
C LYS A 49 -9.98 -4.49 -12.01
N GLY A 50 -9.97 -4.66 -10.69
CA GLY A 50 -8.85 -4.33 -9.82
C GLY A 50 -9.23 -3.45 -8.63
N SER A 51 -8.21 -3.04 -7.89
CA SER A 51 -8.31 -2.24 -6.68
C SER A 51 -8.32 -0.75 -7.01
N GLU A 52 -9.05 0.02 -6.22
CA GLU A 52 -8.86 1.45 -6.09
C GLU A 52 -7.97 1.73 -4.89
N LEU A 53 -6.94 2.54 -5.11
CA LEU A 53 -5.97 2.92 -4.11
C LEU A 53 -6.08 4.42 -3.84
N THR A 54 -6.12 4.77 -2.57
CA THR A 54 -6.04 6.15 -2.08
C THR A 54 -4.74 6.34 -1.31
N PHE A 55 -3.95 7.32 -1.73
CA PHE A 55 -2.67 7.65 -1.10
C PHE A 55 -2.86 8.73 -0.04
N GLU A 56 -1.90 8.80 0.88
CA GLU A 56 -1.80 9.96 1.78
C GLU A 56 -1.47 11.24 0.98
N PRO A 57 -1.89 12.42 1.46
CA PRO A 57 -1.53 13.69 0.83
C PRO A 57 -0.02 13.88 0.68
N CYS A 58 0.46 14.45 -0.43
CA CYS A 58 1.88 14.80 -0.55
C CYS A 58 2.27 15.82 0.52
N ASP A 59 3.34 15.55 1.26
CA ASP A 59 3.91 16.53 2.20
C ASP A 59 4.33 17.84 1.51
N CYS A 60 4.64 17.76 0.22
CA CYS A 60 5.09 18.89 -0.59
C CYS A 60 4.00 19.90 -0.98
N CYS A 61 2.79 19.42 -1.28
CA CYS A 61 1.75 20.24 -1.92
C CYS A 61 0.31 19.86 -1.53
N GLY A 62 0.13 18.87 -0.65
CA GLY A 62 -1.18 18.39 -0.21
C GLY A 62 -1.97 17.60 -1.25
N LEU A 63 -1.43 17.36 -2.46
CA LEU A 63 -2.12 16.59 -3.48
C LEU A 63 -2.37 15.16 -2.99
N LYS A 64 -3.63 14.72 -3.11
CA LYS A 64 -4.07 13.37 -2.74
C LYS A 64 -4.40 12.56 -4.00
N ALA A 65 -3.57 11.57 -4.29
CA ALA A 65 -3.76 10.74 -5.48
C ALA A 65 -4.77 9.61 -5.22
N ILE A 66 -5.62 9.36 -6.23
CA ILE A 66 -6.52 8.21 -6.29
C ILE A 66 -6.32 7.55 -7.66
N ILE A 67 -6.13 6.23 -7.67
CA ILE A 67 -5.97 5.45 -8.90
C ILE A 67 -6.78 4.17 -8.81
N SER A 68 -7.57 3.89 -9.85
CA SER A 68 -8.46 2.73 -9.95
C SER A 68 -7.92 1.67 -10.91
N HIS A 69 -8.53 0.48 -10.85
CA HIS A 69 -8.20 -0.68 -11.69
C HIS A 69 -6.74 -1.14 -11.54
N VAL A 70 -6.16 -1.02 -10.35
CA VAL A 70 -4.83 -1.53 -10.08
C VAL A 70 -4.88 -3.06 -9.96
N SER A 71 -4.08 -3.76 -10.76
CA SER A 71 -3.93 -5.22 -10.67
C SER A 71 -3.28 -5.62 -9.35
N MET A 72 -3.65 -6.79 -8.83
CA MET A 72 -3.05 -7.35 -7.61
C MET A 72 -1.56 -7.60 -7.77
N ASP A 73 -1.07 -7.92 -8.97
CA ASP A 73 0.38 -8.13 -9.20
C ASP A 73 1.19 -6.82 -9.09
N SER A 74 0.51 -5.67 -9.05
CA SER A 74 1.14 -4.35 -8.89
C SER A 74 1.29 -3.92 -7.44
N ILE A 75 0.76 -4.70 -6.50
CA ILE A 75 0.70 -4.33 -5.09
C ILE A 75 0.96 -5.54 -4.18
N GLU A 76 1.43 -5.27 -2.98
CA GLU A 76 1.54 -6.26 -1.92
C GLU A 76 0.88 -5.72 -0.65
N PHE A 77 0.26 -6.61 0.14
CA PHE A 77 -0.35 -6.22 1.40
C PHE A 77 0.72 -6.01 2.45
N ILE A 78 0.55 -4.95 3.23
CA ILE A 78 1.49 -4.59 4.29
C ILE A 78 0.76 -4.27 5.59
N GLU A 79 1.45 -4.45 6.70
CA GLU A 79 1.03 -3.96 8.02
C GLU A 79 2.17 -3.15 8.67
N PRO A 80 1.87 -2.07 9.42
CA PRO A 80 2.91 -1.31 10.13
C PRO A 80 3.59 -2.18 11.17
N ILE A 81 4.92 -2.11 11.26
CA ILE A 81 5.67 -2.75 12.34
C ILE A 81 5.63 -1.82 13.55
N THR A 82 5.20 -2.34 14.71
CA THR A 82 5.20 -1.55 15.95
C THR A 82 6.57 -1.59 16.63
N GLU A 83 6.93 -0.56 17.39
CA GLU A 83 8.24 -0.47 18.07
C GLU A 83 8.51 -1.64 19.04
N GLU A 84 7.44 -2.28 19.55
CA GLU A 84 7.52 -3.48 20.40
C GLU A 84 8.00 -4.74 19.64
N GLU A 85 7.77 -4.79 18.33
CA GLU A 85 8.19 -5.90 17.45
C GLU A 85 9.61 -5.67 16.92
N ASP A 86 9.97 -4.41 16.60
CA ASP A 86 11.29 -4.02 16.08
C ASP A 86 12.42 -4.26 17.09
N GLY A 87 12.14 -4.10 18.39
CA GLY A 87 13.09 -4.36 19.47
C GLY A 87 13.36 -5.85 19.73
N ARG A 88 12.45 -6.75 19.35
CA ARG A 88 12.63 -8.21 19.53
C ARG A 88 13.54 -8.83 18.46
N GLU A 89 13.57 -8.25 17.27
CA GLU A 89 14.43 -8.68 16.16
C GLU A 89 15.88 -8.21 16.36
N GLN A 90 16.08 -7.02 16.92
CA GLN A 90 17.43 -6.50 17.21
C GLN A 90 18.13 -7.18 18.40
N ALA A 91 17.39 -7.82 19.31
CA ALA A 91 17.95 -8.54 20.46
C ALA A 91 18.39 -9.99 20.16
N GLN A 92 18.20 -10.47 18.91
CA GLN A 92 18.53 -11.84 18.49
C GLN A 92 19.80 -11.91 17.61
N HIS A 93 20.56 -10.81 17.51
CA HIS A 93 21.83 -10.74 16.77
C HIS A 93 22.98 -10.23 17.63
#